data_AF-A0AAV1VHM9-F1
#
_entry.id   AF-A0AAV1VHM9-F1
#
_cell.length_a   1.000
_cell.length_b   1.000
_cell.length_c   1.000
_cell.angle_alpha   90.00
_cell.angle_beta   90.00
_cell.angle_gamma   90.00
#
_symmetry.space_group_name_H-M   'P 1'
#
loop_
_entity.id
_entity.type
_entity.pdbx_description
1 polymer ?
#
loop_
_entity_poly.entity_id
_entity_poly.type
_entity_poly.pdbx_seq_one_letter_code
_entity_poly.pdbx_strand_id
1 'polypeptide(L)'
;MGSDVKDRQIGRTVQSKIGAKEEYDETPDKIAMPKTEYNPIKIASMEKETTGEARERAKWQYYYGQLKTLLKTDPVFKILRPKVIGPLDKPISVPLHGTNKVDEINVILQMLDDMGICPDAFDGDELLSCSLEQLKDAANEFVEIMIMLVGKANTPEDKIGTPSGSLCKHPAGSLPLRLG
;
A
#
# COMPACT_ATOMS: atom_id res chain seq x y z
N MET A 1 43.85 24.84 34.65
CA MET A 1 43.27 24.41 35.94
C MET A 1 42.35 23.24 35.64
N GLY A 2 42.88 22.02 35.72
CA GLY A 2 42.15 20.79 35.41
C GLY A 2 41.62 20.19 36.69
N SER A 3 40.31 19.98 36.76
CA SER A 3 39.64 19.40 37.92
C SER A 3 39.59 17.87 37.83
N ASP A 4 40.18 17.27 38.86
CA ASP A 4 39.71 16.12 39.63
C ASP A 4 39.18 14.87 38.91
N VAL A 5 40.04 13.85 38.88
CA VAL A 5 39.65 12.43 38.93
C VAL A 5 40.45 11.77 40.05
N LYS A 6 39.80 11.48 41.18
CA LYS A 6 40.31 10.56 42.23
C LYS A 6 39.18 9.74 42.84
N ASP A 7 39.25 8.45 42.56
CA ASP A 7 38.99 7.27 43.40
C ASP A 7 37.95 7.33 44.53
N ARG A 8 36.97 6.41 44.47
CA ARG A 8 36.73 5.52 45.63
C ARG A 8 35.97 4.22 45.31
N GLN A 9 36.66 3.13 45.58
CA GLN A 9 36.22 1.73 45.69
C GLN A 9 35.17 1.50 46.80
N ILE A 10 34.32 0.46 46.65
CA ILE A 10 34.06 -0.72 47.54
C ILE A 10 32.62 -1.27 47.32
N GLY A 11 32.31 -2.56 47.27
CA GLY A 11 32.97 -3.87 47.49
C GLY A 11 31.99 -4.97 47.01
N ARG A 12 32.23 -6.29 47.01
CA ARG A 12 33.19 -7.17 47.69
C ARG A 12 33.41 -8.43 46.83
N THR A 13 34.62 -8.98 46.94
CA THR A 13 35.02 -10.32 46.53
C THR A 13 35.13 -11.22 47.75
N VAL A 14 34.78 -12.51 47.63
CA VAL A 14 35.43 -13.64 48.32
C VAL A 14 35.12 -14.90 47.50
N GLN A 15 36.00 -15.31 46.58
CA GLN A 15 37.09 -16.30 46.73
C GLN A 15 36.65 -17.73 47.06
N SER A 16 36.94 -18.66 46.14
CA SER A 16 37.66 -19.89 46.45
C SER A 16 38.45 -20.32 45.20
N LYS A 17 39.76 -20.48 45.38
CA LYS A 17 40.77 -20.88 44.39
C LYS A 17 40.93 -22.39 44.43
N ILE A 18 40.93 -23.06 43.28
CA ILE A 18 41.66 -24.31 42.99
C ILE A 18 41.76 -24.32 41.44
N GLY A 19 42.88 -24.26 40.74
CA GLY A 19 44.24 -24.67 41.03
C GLY A 19 44.53 -25.99 40.31
N ALA A 20 44.96 -25.95 39.04
CA ALA A 20 45.94 -26.84 38.38
C ALA A 20 45.72 -26.88 36.84
N LYS A 21 46.82 -26.79 36.10
CA LYS A 21 46.95 -27.04 34.66
C LYS A 21 47.42 -28.50 34.48
N GLU A 22 47.05 -29.16 33.37
CA GLU A 22 47.73 -30.28 32.67
C GLU A 22 46.66 -30.96 31.77
N GLU A 23 46.77 -30.93 30.43
CA GLU A 23 47.58 -31.81 29.54
C GLU A 23 46.83 -33.12 29.19
N TYR A 24 47.12 -33.65 27.98
CA TYR A 24 46.71 -34.93 27.38
C TYR A 24 45.30 -34.99 26.76
N ASP A 25 44.97 -35.76 25.74
CA ASP A 25 45.59 -36.46 24.59
C ASP A 25 44.36 -37.07 23.85
N GLU A 26 44.54 -37.60 22.66
CA GLU A 26 43.59 -37.97 21.62
C GLU A 26 42.38 -38.87 21.95
N THR A 27 41.40 -38.76 21.04
CA THR A 27 40.33 -39.70 20.60
C THR A 27 38.96 -39.67 21.31
N PRO A 28 37.88 -39.29 20.58
CA PRO A 28 36.53 -39.77 20.88
C PRO A 28 36.19 -40.97 19.97
N ASP A 29 35.93 -42.10 20.61
CA ASP A 29 35.41 -43.31 19.99
C ASP A 29 34.04 -43.09 19.32
N LYS A 30 34.03 -43.43 18.03
CA LYS A 30 32.96 -43.91 17.14
C LYS A 30 31.57 -44.08 17.79
N ILE A 31 30.72 -43.06 17.64
CA ILE A 31 29.29 -43.28 17.44
C ILE A 31 29.02 -43.03 15.96
N ALA A 32 28.74 -44.12 15.24
CA ALA A 32 28.34 -44.07 13.84
C ALA A 32 27.04 -43.28 13.71
N MET A 33 27.11 -42.05 13.18
CA MET A 33 25.94 -41.34 12.71
C MET A 33 25.37 -42.11 11.50
N PRO A 34 24.06 -42.42 11.44
CA PRO A 34 23.45 -42.84 10.19
C PRO A 34 23.61 -41.69 9.20
N LYS A 35 24.35 -41.91 8.11
CA LYS A 35 24.41 -40.99 6.98
C LYS A 35 23.06 -41.05 6.26
N THR A 36 22.06 -40.35 6.78
CA THR A 36 21.01 -39.85 5.90
C THR A 36 21.67 -38.78 5.05
N GLU A 37 21.76 -39.08 3.76
CA GLU A 37 22.21 -38.21 2.70
C GLU A 37 21.35 -36.94 2.71
N TYR A 38 21.77 -35.96 3.50
CA TYR A 38 21.26 -34.61 3.43
C TYR A 38 21.64 -34.08 2.06
N ASN A 39 20.65 -34.01 1.17
CA ASN A 39 20.84 -33.53 -0.18
C ASN A 39 20.69 -31.99 -0.16
N PRO A 40 21.79 -31.21 -0.18
CA PRO A 40 21.75 -29.77 0.03
C PRO A 40 21.03 -29.01 -1.10
N ILE A 41 20.69 -29.70 -2.21
CA ILE A 41 20.10 -29.08 -3.40
C ILE A 41 18.59 -28.83 -3.22
N LYS A 42 17.89 -29.55 -2.33
CA LYS A 42 16.43 -29.33 -2.13
C LYS A 42 16.08 -28.13 -1.23
N ILE A 43 17.04 -27.55 -0.52
CA ILE A 43 16.81 -26.33 0.28
C ILE A 43 17.16 -25.05 -0.50
N ALA A 44 17.53 -25.20 -1.78
CA ALA A 44 17.75 -24.07 -2.67
C ALA A 44 16.55 -23.77 -3.59
N SER A 45 15.41 -24.44 -3.42
CA SER A 45 14.19 -24.18 -4.20
C SER A 45 13.00 -23.62 -3.41
N MET A 46 13.16 -23.36 -2.10
CA MET A 46 12.23 -22.46 -1.40
C MET A 46 12.73 -21.04 -1.60
N GLU A 47 12.17 -20.45 -2.65
CA GLU A 47 11.99 -19.02 -2.91
C GLU A 47 12.40 -18.15 -1.73
N LYS A 48 13.58 -17.53 -1.86
CA LYS A 48 13.87 -16.31 -1.13
C LYS A 48 12.95 -15.23 -1.69
N GLU A 49 11.66 -15.24 -1.35
CA GLU A 49 10.91 -13.99 -1.36
C GLU A 49 11.66 -13.10 -0.39
N THR A 50 12.36 -12.11 -0.94
CA THR A 50 13.18 -11.22 -0.15
C THR A 50 12.22 -10.48 0.79
N THR A 51 12.58 -10.31 2.06
CA THR A 51 11.71 -9.69 3.07
C THR A 51 11.13 -8.33 2.65
N GLY A 52 11.71 -7.66 1.63
CA GLY A 52 11.18 -6.46 1.00
C GLY A 52 9.92 -6.70 0.15
N GLU A 53 9.88 -7.73 -0.70
CA GLU A 53 8.73 -8.02 -1.57
C GLU A 53 7.48 -8.39 -0.74
N ALA A 54 7.67 -9.18 0.32
CA ALA A 54 6.60 -9.50 1.25
C ALA A 54 6.05 -8.27 1.98
N ARG A 55 6.91 -7.29 2.31
CA ARG A 55 6.50 -6.02 2.95
C ARG A 55 5.70 -5.14 2.00
N GLU A 56 6.17 -4.99 0.77
CA GLU A 56 5.43 -4.20 -0.24
C GLU A 56 4.08 -4.84 -0.57
N ARG A 57 4.01 -6.18 -0.68
CA ARG A 57 2.73 -6.90 -0.86
C ARG A 57 1.77 -6.64 0.31
N ALA A 58 2.25 -6.70 1.55
CA ALA A 58 1.43 -6.42 2.73
C ALA A 58 0.94 -4.96 2.77
N LYS A 59 1.82 -4.01 2.44
CA LYS A 59 1.48 -2.58 2.34
C LYS A 59 0.38 -2.35 1.29
N TRP A 60 0.54 -2.93 0.11
CA TRP A 60 -0.45 -2.82 -0.96
C TRP A 60 -1.81 -3.40 -0.54
N GLN A 61 -1.82 -4.59 0.09
CA GLN A 61 -3.06 -5.20 0.59
C GLN A 61 -3.79 -4.33 1.62
N TYR A 62 -3.04 -3.68 2.51
CA TYR A 62 -3.60 -2.76 3.50
C TYR A 62 -4.29 -1.56 2.84
N TYR A 63 -3.60 -0.83 1.96
CA TYR A 63 -4.19 0.33 1.28
C TYR A 63 -5.31 -0.05 0.32
N TYR A 64 -5.23 -1.22 -0.32
CA TYR A 64 -6.30 -1.71 -1.18
C TYR A 64 -7.55 -2.07 -0.37
N GLY A 65 -7.36 -2.55 0.86
CA GLY A 65 -8.43 -2.69 1.84
C GLY A 65 -9.06 -1.34 2.20
N GLN A 66 -8.26 -0.31 2.46
CA GLN A 66 -8.76 1.04 2.73
C GLN A 66 -9.53 1.63 1.55
N LEU A 67 -9.03 1.46 0.32
CA LEU A 67 -9.75 1.85 -0.91
C LEU A 67 -11.14 1.21 -0.94
N LYS A 68 -11.23 -0.12 -0.74
CA LYS A 68 -12.52 -0.81 -0.74
C LYS A 68 -13.47 -0.34 0.37
N THR A 69 -12.93 0.07 1.51
CA THR A 69 -13.73 0.64 2.60
C THR A 69 -14.25 2.00 2.19
N LEU A 70 -13.37 2.90 1.74
CA LEU A 70 -13.73 4.25 1.26
C LEU A 70 -14.86 4.18 0.23
N LEU A 71 -14.69 3.38 -0.82
CA LEU A 71 -15.67 3.24 -1.91
C LEU A 71 -17.05 2.72 -1.44
N LYS A 72 -17.14 2.13 -0.25
CA LYS A 72 -18.40 1.61 0.33
C LYS A 72 -19.02 2.53 1.38
N THR A 73 -18.19 3.26 2.13
CA THR A 73 -18.63 3.95 3.35
C THR A 73 -18.73 5.46 3.20
N ASP A 74 -17.88 6.05 2.35
CA ASP A 74 -17.94 7.49 2.09
C ASP A 74 -19.30 7.88 1.47
N PRO A 75 -19.95 8.95 1.92
CA PRO A 75 -21.27 9.34 1.41
C PRO A 75 -21.31 9.56 -0.11
N VAL A 76 -20.27 10.18 -0.68
CA VAL A 76 -20.21 10.48 -2.12
C VAL A 76 -19.98 9.18 -2.90
N PHE A 77 -19.01 8.37 -2.50
CA PHE A 77 -18.74 7.10 -3.20
C PHE A 77 -19.86 6.07 -3.01
N LYS A 78 -20.58 6.10 -1.89
CA LYS A 78 -21.75 5.24 -1.66
C LYS A 78 -22.89 5.53 -2.65
N ILE A 79 -23.07 6.80 -3.04
CA ILE A 79 -24.03 7.20 -4.09
C ILE A 79 -23.55 6.68 -5.45
N LEU A 80 -22.27 6.92 -5.78
CA LEU A 80 -21.67 6.54 -7.07
C LEU A 80 -21.54 5.01 -7.26
N ARG A 81 -21.49 4.24 -6.18
CA ARG A 81 -21.32 2.77 -6.16
C ARG A 81 -20.18 2.27 -7.07
N PRO A 82 -18.97 2.83 -6.97
CA PRO A 82 -17.90 2.55 -7.92
C PRO A 82 -17.40 1.10 -7.88
N LYS A 83 -17.03 0.57 -9.05
CA LYS A 83 -16.47 -0.76 -9.25
C LYS A 83 -15.12 -0.66 -9.94
N VAL A 84 -14.11 -1.32 -9.39
CA VAL A 84 -12.80 -1.46 -10.02
C VAL A 84 -12.94 -2.45 -11.18
N ILE A 85 -12.69 -1.99 -12.41
CA ILE A 85 -12.85 -2.80 -13.64
C ILE A 85 -11.49 -3.20 -14.22
N GLY A 86 -10.42 -2.42 -13.96
CA GLY A 86 -9.07 -2.68 -14.43
C GLY A 86 -8.03 -2.86 -13.31
N PRO A 87 -6.77 -3.15 -13.68
CA PRO A 87 -5.65 -3.08 -12.74
C PRO A 87 -5.43 -1.63 -12.27
N LEU A 88 -4.96 -1.48 -11.03
CA LEU A 88 -4.50 -0.20 -10.49
C LEU A 88 -2.98 -0.11 -10.71
N ASP A 89 -2.58 0.33 -11.90
CA ASP A 89 -1.17 0.41 -12.33
C ASP A 89 -0.76 1.81 -12.78
N LYS A 90 -1.73 2.68 -13.12
CA LYS A 90 -1.47 4.06 -13.50
C LYS A 90 -1.26 4.96 -12.27
N PRO A 91 -0.18 5.77 -12.22
CA PRO A 91 -0.02 6.78 -11.19
C PRO A 91 -1.18 7.78 -11.19
N ILE A 92 -1.60 8.23 -10.00
CA ILE A 92 -2.69 9.20 -9.90
C ILE A 92 -2.21 10.64 -10.08
N SER A 93 -2.91 11.40 -10.90
CA SER A 93 -2.77 12.86 -10.95
C SER A 93 -3.57 13.47 -9.80
N VAL A 94 -2.97 14.44 -9.11
CA VAL A 94 -3.73 15.26 -8.16
C VAL A 94 -4.78 16.07 -8.95
N PRO A 95 -6.05 16.04 -8.53
CA PRO A 95 -7.12 16.76 -9.20
C PRO A 95 -6.97 18.27 -9.07
N LEU A 96 -7.40 18.98 -10.10
CA LEU A 96 -7.70 20.40 -9.99
C LEU A 96 -9.16 20.52 -9.53
N HIS A 97 -9.37 20.88 -8.27
CA HIS A 97 -10.72 21.01 -7.71
C HIS A 97 -11.58 22.02 -8.47
N GLY A 98 -12.86 21.70 -8.58
CA GLY A 98 -13.90 22.56 -9.12
C GLY A 98 -14.20 23.74 -8.21
N THR A 99 -14.74 24.80 -8.81
CA THR A 99 -15.23 25.99 -8.07
C THR A 99 -16.69 25.83 -7.64
N ASN A 100 -17.41 24.88 -8.24
CA ASN A 100 -18.80 24.56 -7.95
C ASN A 100 -18.99 23.03 -7.90
N LYS A 101 -20.18 22.59 -7.49
CA LYS A 101 -20.49 21.17 -7.27
C LYS A 101 -20.38 20.32 -8.54
N VAL A 102 -20.88 20.80 -9.67
CA VAL A 102 -20.90 20.03 -10.93
C VAL A 102 -19.48 19.83 -11.44
N ASP A 103 -18.66 20.88 -11.38
CA ASP A 103 -17.24 20.79 -11.72
C ASP A 103 -16.52 19.79 -10.82
N GLU A 104 -16.78 19.82 -9.51
CA GLU A 104 -16.17 18.88 -8.57
C GLU A 104 -16.62 17.43 -8.80
N ILE A 105 -17.91 17.22 -9.12
CA ILE A 105 -18.43 15.90 -9.50
C ILE A 105 -17.71 15.38 -10.76
N ASN A 106 -17.55 16.23 -11.78
CA ASN A 106 -16.82 15.85 -12.99
C ASN A 106 -15.36 15.49 -12.69
N VAL A 107 -14.72 16.22 -11.78
CA VAL A 107 -13.37 15.95 -11.30
C VAL A 107 -13.28 14.57 -10.62
N ILE A 108 -14.24 14.21 -9.75
CA ILE A 108 -14.31 12.88 -9.13
C ILE A 108 -14.50 11.77 -10.18
N LEU A 109 -15.45 11.96 -11.11
CA LEU A 109 -15.73 10.97 -12.16
C LEU A 109 -14.50 10.73 -13.05
N GLN A 110 -13.78 11.79 -13.42
CA GLN A 110 -12.55 11.69 -14.19
C GLN A 110 -11.46 10.93 -13.43
N MET A 111 -11.30 11.20 -12.13
CA MET A 111 -10.34 10.47 -11.28
C MET A 111 -10.64 8.98 -11.20
N LEU A 112 -11.91 8.61 -11.14
CA LEU A 112 -12.33 7.21 -11.13
C LEU A 112 -12.00 6.54 -12.49
N ASP A 113 -12.37 7.18 -13.60
CA ASP A 113 -12.12 6.66 -14.96
C ASP A 113 -10.60 6.50 -15.23
N ASP A 114 -9.79 7.49 -14.82
CA ASP A 114 -8.33 7.44 -14.93
C ASP A 114 -7.70 6.23 -14.21
N MET A 115 -8.37 5.74 -13.16
CA MET A 115 -7.94 4.60 -12.35
C MET A 115 -8.61 3.27 -12.76
N GLY A 116 -9.36 3.27 -13.87
CA GLY A 116 -10.12 2.09 -14.30
C GLY A 116 -11.22 1.70 -13.31
N ILE A 117 -11.75 2.67 -12.59
CA ILE A 117 -12.87 2.53 -11.65
C ILE A 117 -14.08 3.19 -12.27
N CYS A 118 -15.17 2.44 -12.40
CA CYS A 118 -16.39 2.95 -13.02
C CYS A 118 -17.48 3.13 -11.96
N PRO A 119 -18.16 4.29 -11.91
CA PRO A 119 -19.41 4.39 -11.17
C PRO A 119 -20.45 3.41 -11.74
N ASP A 120 -21.29 2.86 -10.87
CA ASP A 120 -22.49 2.15 -11.31
C ASP A 120 -23.58 3.17 -11.67
N ALA A 121 -24.80 2.72 -11.99
CA ALA A 121 -25.94 3.63 -11.98
C ALA A 121 -26.03 4.35 -10.61
N PHE A 122 -26.35 5.63 -10.59
CA PHE A 122 -26.51 6.41 -9.35
C PHE A 122 -27.61 7.46 -9.50
N ASP A 123 -28.11 7.96 -8.38
CA ASP A 123 -29.07 9.07 -8.36
C ASP A 123 -28.31 10.40 -8.42
N GLY A 124 -28.53 11.16 -9.50
CA GLY A 124 -27.89 12.45 -9.71
C GLY A 124 -28.36 13.52 -8.71
N ASP A 125 -29.61 13.46 -8.25
CA ASP A 125 -30.15 14.43 -7.30
C ASP A 125 -29.53 14.21 -5.91
N GLU A 126 -29.34 12.94 -5.52
CA GLU A 126 -28.65 12.58 -4.29
C GLU A 126 -27.20 13.07 -4.32
N LEU A 127 -26.49 12.90 -5.45
CA LEU A 127 -25.12 13.38 -5.60
C LEU A 127 -25.02 14.92 -5.58
N LEU A 128 -25.95 15.62 -6.23
CA LEU A 128 -26.02 17.08 -6.22
C LEU A 128 -26.41 17.66 -4.83
N SER A 129 -27.04 16.84 -3.98
CA SER A 129 -27.38 17.21 -2.60
C SER A 129 -26.13 17.33 -1.70
N CYS A 130 -25.04 16.60 -2.02
CA CYS A 130 -23.76 16.71 -1.31
C CYS A 130 -23.21 18.15 -1.34
N SER A 131 -22.59 18.59 -0.24
CA SER A 131 -21.93 19.89 -0.20
C SER A 131 -20.66 19.88 -1.07
N LEU A 132 -20.21 21.06 -1.52
CA LEU A 132 -18.95 21.16 -2.26
C LEU A 132 -17.76 20.67 -1.43
N GLU A 133 -17.80 20.90 -0.11
CA GLU A 133 -16.78 20.43 0.83
C GLU A 133 -16.75 18.90 0.91
N GLN A 134 -17.92 18.25 1.04
CA GLN A 134 -18.01 16.79 1.04
C GLN A 134 -17.44 16.16 -0.24
N LEU A 135 -17.71 16.77 -1.40
CA LEU A 135 -17.17 16.31 -2.67
C LEU A 135 -15.64 16.43 -2.72
N LYS A 136 -15.09 17.56 -2.26
CA LYS A 136 -13.64 17.79 -2.21
C LYS A 136 -12.94 16.86 -1.22
N ASP A 137 -13.53 16.65 -0.06
CA ASP A 137 -12.98 15.76 0.97
C ASP A 137 -12.94 14.32 0.45
N ALA A 138 -14.03 13.83 -0.15
CA ALA A 138 -14.07 12.52 -0.77
C ALA A 138 -13.02 12.36 -1.89
N ALA A 139 -12.87 13.38 -2.74
CA ALA A 139 -11.85 13.41 -3.78
C ALA A 139 -10.43 13.33 -3.19
N ASN A 140 -10.14 14.10 -2.14
CA ASN A 140 -8.84 14.11 -1.48
C ASN A 140 -8.52 12.78 -0.80
N GLU A 141 -9.47 12.23 -0.04
CA GLU A 141 -9.29 10.94 0.63
C GLU A 141 -9.03 9.81 -0.39
N PHE A 142 -9.73 9.83 -1.52
CA PHE A 142 -9.47 8.91 -2.63
C PHE A 142 -8.04 9.07 -3.17
N VAL A 143 -7.61 10.29 -3.47
CA VAL A 143 -6.28 10.57 -4.01
C VAL A 143 -5.18 10.14 -3.04
N GLU A 144 -5.34 10.38 -1.74
CA GLU A 144 -4.37 9.97 -0.72
C GLU A 144 -4.17 8.44 -0.72
N ILE A 145 -5.26 7.67 -0.74
CA ILE A 145 -5.19 6.20 -0.81
C ILE A 145 -4.54 5.76 -2.12
N MET A 146 -4.89 6.40 -3.25
CA MET A 146 -4.34 6.06 -4.55
C MET A 146 -2.84 6.37 -4.64
N ILE A 147 -2.36 7.48 -4.09
CA ILE A 147 -0.92 7.79 -4.02
C ILE A 147 -0.16 6.67 -3.29
N MET A 148 -0.76 6.08 -2.25
CA MET A 148 -0.13 4.99 -1.50
C MET A 148 -0.14 3.64 -2.25
N LEU A 149 -1.04 3.47 -3.23
CA LEU A 149 -1.18 2.25 -4.04
C LEU A 149 -0.36 2.28 -5.33
N VAL A 150 -0.44 3.39 -6.07
CA VAL A 150 0.08 3.52 -7.44
C VAL A 150 1.07 4.68 -7.61
N GLY A 151 1.32 5.44 -6.54
CA GLY A 151 2.18 6.62 -6.59
C GLY A 151 1.49 7.83 -7.22
N LYS A 152 2.18 8.98 -7.14
CA LYS A 152 1.75 10.25 -7.72
C LYS A 152 2.39 10.43 -9.10
N ALA A 153 1.62 10.88 -10.08
CA ALA A 153 2.15 11.28 -11.38
C ALA A 153 3.10 12.49 -11.22
N ASN A 154 4.31 12.41 -11.77
CA ASN A 154 5.37 13.42 -11.57
C ASN A 154 5.48 14.42 -12.72
N THR A 155 4.96 14.08 -13.90
CA THR A 155 5.08 14.91 -15.11
C THR A 155 3.76 14.99 -15.89
N PRO A 156 3.57 16.03 -16.73
CA PRO A 156 2.38 16.12 -17.59
C PRO A 156 2.32 15.02 -18.66
N GLU A 157 3.45 14.38 -19.00
CA GLU A 157 3.51 13.29 -19.98
C GLU A 157 2.98 11.95 -19.43
N ASP A 158 2.97 11.75 -18.10
CA ASP A 158 2.19 10.68 -17.45
C ASP A 158 0.67 10.89 -17.61
N LYS A 159 0.23 12.10 -17.96
CA LYS A 159 -1.19 12.40 -18.30
C LYS A 159 -1.54 11.99 -19.72
N ILE A 160 -0.55 11.72 -20.57
CA ILE A 160 -0.71 11.33 -21.97
C ILE A 160 -0.48 9.82 -22.11
N GLY A 161 -1.16 9.04 -21.27
CA GLY A 161 -1.60 7.74 -21.75
C GLY A 161 -2.57 8.02 -22.90
N THR A 162 -2.36 7.38 -24.05
CA THR A 162 -3.31 7.26 -25.18
C THR A 162 -4.75 7.40 -24.67
N PRO A 163 -5.69 8.10 -25.36
CA PRO A 163 -7.10 8.07 -24.98
C PRO A 163 -7.58 6.62 -25.00
N SER A 164 -7.44 5.96 -23.86
CA SER A 164 -7.97 4.65 -23.59
C SER A 164 -9.44 4.96 -23.47
N GLY A 165 -10.19 4.70 -24.54
CA GLY A 165 -11.63 4.94 -24.55
C GLY A 165 -12.21 4.45 -23.23
N SER A 166 -13.07 5.26 -22.61
CA SER A 166 -13.56 5.00 -21.25
C SER A 166 -13.83 3.51 -21.05
N LEU A 167 -13.17 2.92 -20.06
CA LEU A 167 -13.36 1.50 -19.74
C LEU A 167 -14.80 1.22 -19.31
N CYS A 168 -15.51 2.28 -18.88
CA CYS A 168 -16.90 2.25 -18.52
C CYS A 168 -17.75 2.09 -19.78
N LYS A 169 -18.16 0.86 -20.07
CA LYS A 169 -19.20 0.60 -21.08
C LYS A 169 -20.53 1.14 -20.56
N HIS A 170 -20.92 2.33 -20.99
CA HIS A 170 -22.27 2.83 -20.75
C HIS A 170 -23.26 1.94 -21.53
N PRO A 171 -24.33 1.42 -20.90
CA PRO A 171 -25.40 0.76 -21.64
C PRO A 171 -26.00 1.80 -22.61
N ALA A 172 -25.91 1.52 -23.90
CA ALA A 172 -26.50 2.34 -24.96
C ALA A 172 -28.03 2.39 -24.77
N GLY A 173 -28.56 3.46 -24.15
CA GLY A 173 -29.98 3.45 -23.80
C GLY A 173 -30.62 4.70 -23.21
N SER A 174 -29.98 5.88 -23.16
CA SER A 174 -30.71 7.10 -22.74
C SER A 174 -30.50 8.26 -23.73
N LEU A 175 -31.51 8.36 -24.59
CA LEU A 175 -31.94 9.40 -25.53
C LEU A 175 -31.07 10.68 -25.72
N PRO A 176 -30.83 11.11 -26.98
CA PRO A 176 -30.44 12.49 -27.24
C PRO A 176 -31.62 13.42 -26.93
N LEU A 177 -31.38 14.44 -26.09
CA LEU A 177 -32.28 15.58 -25.97
C LEU A 177 -32.39 16.25 -27.34
N ARG A 178 -33.49 15.95 -28.04
CA ARG A 178 -33.88 16.68 -29.25
C ARG A 178 -34.49 18.00 -28.80
N LEU A 179 -33.74 19.09 -28.88
CA LEU A 179 -34.34 20.43 -28.92
C LEU A 179 -35.16 20.54 -30.21
N GLY A 180 -36.46 20.78 -30.05
CA GLY A 180 -37.42 21.06 -31.13
C GLY A 180 -38.65 21.71 -30.52
#